data_AF-A0A9P4UJN5-F1
#
_entry.id   AF-A0A9P4UJN5-F1
#
_cell.length_a   1.000
_cell.length_b   1.000
_cell.length_c   1.000
_cell.angle_alpha   90.00
_cell.angle_beta   90.00
_cell.angle_gamma   90.00
#
_symmetry.space_group_name_H-M   'P 1'
#
loop_
_entity.id
_entity.type
_entity.pdbx_description
1 polymer ?
#
loop_
_entity_poly.entity_id
_entity_poly.type
_entity_poly.pdbx_seq_one_letter_code
_entity_poly.pdbx_strand_id
1 'polypeptide(L)'
;MMRWTNDAYLSNLYRVINKSGRERYSIPFFLSGNPGFTVKCFQGEEKAKYPPVTVESWMRGRYADTYGSTQDKAHGDLSTEVHLRTVAS
;
A
#
# COMPACT_ATOMS: atom_id res chain seq x y z
N MET A 1 6.91 -0.78 2.03
CA MET A 1 7.88 -1.86 2.32
C MET A 1 7.57 -3.13 1.56
N MET A 2 6.35 -3.66 1.63
CA MET A 2 5.93 -4.92 0.95
C MET A 2 6.49 -5.13 -0.46
N ARG A 3 6.27 -4.19 -1.39
CA ARG A 3 6.82 -4.30 -2.77
C ARG A 3 8.35 -4.32 -2.83
N TRP A 4 9.00 -3.53 -1.99
CA TRP A 4 10.47 -3.44 -1.96
C TRP A 4 11.08 -4.75 -1.46
N THR A 5 10.45 -5.39 -0.49
CA THR A 5 10.94 -6.65 0.12
C THR A 5 10.25 -7.89 -0.43
N ASN A 6 9.58 -7.79 -1.58
CA ASN A 6 8.89 -8.90 -2.23
C ASN A 6 7.95 -9.71 -1.30
N ASP A 7 7.23 -8.99 -0.43
CA ASP A 7 6.31 -9.52 0.60
C ASP A 7 6.95 -10.10 1.88
N ALA A 8 8.27 -10.04 2.06
CA ALA A 8 8.90 -10.42 3.33
C ALA A 8 8.41 -9.56 4.52
N TYR A 9 8.12 -8.28 4.27
CA TYR A 9 7.41 -7.40 5.20
C TYR A 9 6.05 -7.00 4.67
N LEU A 10 4.99 -7.50 5.31
CA LEU A 10 3.62 -7.21 4.92
C LEU A 10 3.16 -5.85 5.45
N SER A 11 2.37 -5.14 4.64
CA SER A 11 1.64 -3.97 5.11
C SER A 11 0.53 -4.41 6.05
N ASN A 12 0.56 -3.95 7.29
CA ASN A 12 -0.44 -4.31 8.29
C ASN A 12 -1.85 -3.89 7.86
N LEU A 13 -2.81 -4.82 7.92
CA LEU A 13 -4.23 -4.52 7.80
C LEU A 13 -4.75 -4.03 9.16
N TYR A 14 -5.30 -2.81 9.20
CA TYR A 14 -5.86 -2.24 10.42
C TYR A 14 -7.15 -1.48 10.13
N ARG A 15 -8.02 -1.41 11.15
CA ARG A 15 -9.27 -0.64 11.14
C ARG A 15 -9.44 0.05 12.49
N VAL A 16 -9.93 1.29 12.47
CA VAL A 16 -10.29 2.01 13.69
C VAL A 16 -11.77 1.79 13.99
N ILE A 17 -12.09 1.38 15.22
CA ILE A 17 -13.45 1.26 15.73
C ILE A 17 -13.55 2.10 17.00
N ASN A 18 -14.40 3.13 16.99
CA ASN A 18 -14.63 3.94 18.18
C ASN A 18 -15.73 3.30 19.05
N LYS A 19 -15.33 2.60 20.12
CA LYS A 19 -16.27 1.96 21.07
C LYS A 19 -16.71 2.87 22.22
N SER A 20 -16.05 4.03 22.40
CA SER A 20 -16.19 4.84 23.62
C SER A 20 -17.41 5.77 23.63
N GLY A 21 -18.07 5.95 22.47
CA GLY A 21 -19.16 6.92 22.29
C GLY A 21 -18.72 8.38 22.35
N ARG A 22 -17.45 8.66 22.66
CA ARG A 22 -16.86 9.99 22.73
C ARG A 22 -15.93 10.24 21.55
N GLU A 23 -15.62 11.50 21.29
CA GLU A 23 -14.70 11.89 20.23
C GLU A 23 -13.31 11.28 20.45
N ARG A 24 -12.68 10.84 19.36
CA ARG A 24 -11.33 10.29 19.35
C ARG A 24 -10.51 10.98 18.27
N TYR A 25 -9.42 11.61 18.68
CA TYR A 25 -8.49 12.31 17.80
C TYR A 25 -7.28 11.44 17.50
N SER A 26 -6.83 11.42 16.24
CA SER A 26 -5.58 10.79 15.83
C SER A 26 -5.02 11.47 14.59
N ILE A 27 -3.72 11.76 14.60
CA ILE A 27 -3.01 12.41 13.50
C ILE A 27 -1.91 11.45 13.04
N PRO A 28 -2.15 10.65 11.98
CA PRO A 28 -1.16 9.70 11.49
C PRO A 28 -0.04 10.43 10.72
N PHE A 29 1.18 9.91 10.83
CA PHE A 29 2.33 10.35 10.06
C PHE A 29 2.80 9.21 9.13
N PHE A 30 3.11 9.54 7.88
CA PHE A 30 3.58 8.59 6.87
C PHE A 30 4.91 9.06 6.29
N LEU A 31 5.90 8.16 6.24
CA LEU A 31 7.19 8.40 5.60
C LEU A 31 7.21 7.74 4.21
N SER A 32 7.15 8.56 3.16
CA SER A 32 7.03 8.10 1.76
C SER A 32 8.37 8.03 1.00
N GLY A 33 9.38 8.77 1.43
CA GLY A 33 10.69 8.85 0.74
C GLY A 33 10.74 9.89 -0.39
N ASN A 34 11.87 9.95 -1.11
CA ASN A 34 12.06 10.88 -2.23
C ASN A 34 11.15 10.51 -3.42
N PRO A 35 10.31 11.43 -3.93
CA PRO A 35 9.39 11.17 -5.05
C PRO A 35 10.03 10.55 -6.29
N GLY A 36 11.26 10.98 -6.63
CA GLY A 36 11.99 10.50 -7.81
C GLY A 36 12.73 9.18 -7.60
N PHE A 37 12.73 8.62 -6.39
CA PHE A 37 13.39 7.34 -6.12
C PHE A 37 12.60 6.17 -6.71
N THR A 38 13.29 5.31 -7.46
CA THR A 38 12.71 4.09 -8.02
C THR A 38 12.84 2.93 -7.04
N VAL A 39 11.70 2.46 -6.54
CA VAL A 39 11.60 1.24 -5.73
C VAL A 39 11.61 0.04 -6.66
N LYS A 40 12.62 -0.82 -6.50
CA LYS A 40 12.74 -2.14 -7.14
C LYS A 40 12.86 -3.21 -6.06
N CYS A 41 12.39 -4.42 -6.31
CA CYS A 41 12.55 -5.52 -5.35
C CYS A 41 14.03 -5.70 -4.97
N PHE A 42 14.30 -5.86 -3.67
CA PHE A 42 15.64 -6.03 -3.12
C PHE A 42 16.27 -7.33 -3.66
N GLN A 43 17.60 -7.33 -3.85
CA GLN A 43 18.37 -8.37 -4.57
C GLN A 43 18.51 -9.73 -3.83
N GLY A 44 17.61 -10.05 -2.90
CA GLY A 44 17.63 -11.30 -2.12
C GLY A 44 16.68 -12.39 -2.62
N GLU A 45 15.87 -12.13 -3.65
CA GLU A 45 14.88 -13.10 -4.14
C GLU A 45 15.14 -13.49 -5.59
N GLU A 46 15.01 -14.79 -5.90
CA GLU A 46 15.28 -15.37 -7.23
C GLU A 46 14.43 -14.73 -8.35
N LYS A 47 13.29 -14.11 -8.01
CA LYS A 47 12.43 -13.40 -8.97
C LYS A 47 11.66 -12.25 -8.33
N ALA A 48 11.77 -11.06 -8.92
CA ALA A 48 10.94 -9.91 -8.55
C ALA A 48 9.46 -10.17 -8.85
N LYS A 49 8.58 -10.05 -7.85
CA LYS A 49 7.12 -10.18 -8.01
C LYS A 49 6.50 -8.90 -8.58
N TYR A 50 7.15 -7.76 -8.37
CA TYR A 50 6.62 -6.45 -8.73
C TYR A 50 7.54 -5.73 -9.71
N PRO A 51 7.00 -5.04 -10.73
CA PRO A 51 7.79 -4.16 -11.57
C PRO A 51 8.31 -2.97 -10.75
N PRO A 52 9.48 -2.41 -11.11
CA PRO A 52 9.98 -1.17 -10.52
C PRO A 52 8.96 -0.02 -10.65
N VAL A 53 8.85 0.81 -9.62
CA VAL A 53 7.92 1.96 -9.58
C VAL A 53 8.56 3.12 -8.83
N THR A 54 8.33 4.36 -9.25
CA THR A 54 8.77 5.53 -8.48
C THR A 54 7.90 5.73 -7.25
N VAL A 55 8.46 6.34 -6.20
CA VAL A 55 7.68 6.72 -5.00
C VAL A 55 6.49 7.59 -5.40
N GLU A 56 6.68 8.57 -6.29
CA GLU A 56 5.60 9.45 -6.74
C GLU A 56 4.45 8.67 -7.42
N SER A 57 4.78 7.81 -8.40
CA SER A 57 3.78 7.04 -9.15
C SER A 57 2.99 6.12 -8.22
N TRP A 58 3.68 5.45 -7.30
CA TRP A 58 3.04 4.61 -6.29
C TRP A 58 2.08 5.41 -5.41
N MET A 59 2.51 6.55 -4.87
CA MET A 59 1.68 7.38 -4.00
C MET A 59 0.48 7.96 -4.74
N ARG A 60 0.67 8.45 -5.97
CA ARG A 60 -0.42 8.96 -6.82
C ARG A 60 -1.49 7.89 -7.07
N GLY A 61 -1.06 6.65 -7.36
CA GLY A 61 -1.97 5.51 -7.49
C GLY A 61 -2.80 5.29 -6.22
N ARG A 62 -2.16 5.27 -5.04
CA ARG A 62 -2.86 5.08 -3.76
C ARG A 62 -3.81 6.22 -3.39
N TYR A 63 -3.46 7.46 -3.74
CA TYR A 63 -4.36 8.60 -3.60
C TYR A 63 -5.57 8.47 -4.53
N ALA A 64 -5.37 8.06 -5.79
CA ALA A 64 -6.47 7.80 -6.71
C ALA A 64 -7.38 6.65 -6.23
N ASP A 65 -6.83 5.58 -5.67
CA ASP A 65 -7.63 4.49 -5.07
C ASP A 65 -8.51 4.95 -3.90
N THR A 66 -8.05 5.96 -3.14
CA THR A 66 -8.72 6.41 -1.92
C THR A 66 -9.68 7.58 -2.16
N TYR A 67 -9.33 8.48 -3.08
CA TYR A 67 -10.02 9.76 -3.30
C TYR A 67 -10.44 10.00 -4.75
N GLY A 68 -10.07 9.12 -5.69
CA GLY A 68 -10.32 9.29 -7.11
C GLY A 68 -11.80 9.30 -7.45
N SER A 69 -12.17 10.16 -8.40
CA SER A 69 -13.50 10.17 -9.03
C SER A 69 -13.53 9.20 -10.22
N THR A 70 -14.69 8.93 -10.82
CA THR A 70 -14.82 8.03 -11.99
C THR A 70 -13.95 8.44 -13.20
N GLN A 71 -13.38 9.65 -13.21
CA GLN A 71 -12.49 10.17 -14.24
C GLN A 71 -10.99 9.98 -13.91
N ASP A 72 -10.63 9.80 -12.64
CA ASP A 72 -9.26 9.62 -12.16
C ASP A 72 -8.93 8.13 -12.09
N LYS A 73 -8.64 7.52 -13.25
CA LYS A 73 -8.30 6.10 -13.29
C LYS A 73 -6.97 5.85 -12.56
N ALA A 74 -7.05 5.20 -11.41
CA ALA A 74 -5.91 4.56 -10.79
C ALA A 74 -5.25 3.56 -11.75
N HIS A 75 -3.94 3.36 -11.62
CA HIS A 75 -3.27 2.21 -12.22
C HIS A 75 -3.75 0.94 -11.49
N GLY A 76 -4.93 0.43 -11.88
CA GLY A 76 -5.58 -0.73 -11.27
C GLY A 76 -4.71 -2.00 -11.26
N ASP A 77 -3.73 -2.07 -12.17
CA ASP A 77 -2.75 -3.16 -12.26
C ASP A 77 -1.79 -3.26 -11.07
N LEU A 78 -1.73 -2.25 -10.19
CA LEU A 78 -0.79 -2.23 -9.07
C LEU A 78 -1.40 -2.75 -7.75
N SER A 79 -2.71 -3.01 -7.71
CA SER A 79 -3.45 -3.42 -6.52
C SER A 79 -3.94 -4.88 -6.54
N THR A 80 -3.32 -5.75 -7.34
CA THR A 80 -3.74 -7.15 -7.50
C THR A 80 -3.82 -7.88 -6.15
N GLU A 81 -4.92 -8.61 -5.98
CA GLU A 81 -5.47 -9.17 -4.74
C GLU A 81 -4.48 -10.01 -3.92
N VAL A 82 -4.31 -9.67 -2.64
CA VAL A 82 -3.98 -10.68 -1.62
C VAL A 82 -5.31 -11.34 -1.24
N HIS A 83 -5.62 -12.45 -1.91
CA HIS A 83 -6.77 -13.29 -1.59
C HIS A 83 -6.67 -13.73 -0.13
N LEU A 84 -7.68 -13.36 0.66
CA LEU A 84 -7.88 -13.73 2.05
C LEU A 84 -7.77 -15.26 2.19
N ARG A 85 -6.81 -15.73 3.00
CA ARG A 85 -6.95 -17.05 3.63
C ARG A 85 -7.85 -16.90 4.86
N THR A 86 -9.13 -17.09 4.56
CA THR A 86 -10.27 -17.53 5.36
C THR A 86 -9.98 -18.03 6.78
N VAL A 87 -10.72 -17.41 7.71
CA VAL A 87 -11.29 -17.95 8.95
C VAL A 87 -11.34 -19.49 9.00
N ALA A 88 -10.57 -20.14 9.89
CA ALA A 88 -10.86 -21.46 10.45
C ALA A 88 -9.89 -21.81 11.59
N SER A 89 -10.26 -21.47 12.82
CA SER A 89 -10.19 -22.32 14.03
C SER A 89 -10.73 -21.55 15.22
#